data_AF-A0A2S1LQ35-F1
#
_entry.id   AF-A0A2S1LQ35-F1
#
_cell.length_a   1.000
_cell.length_b   1.000
_cell.length_c   1.000
_cell.angle_alpha   90.00
_cell.angle_beta   90.00
_cell.angle_gamma   90.00
#
_symmetry.space_group_name_H-M   'P 1'
#
loop_
_entity.id
_entity.type
_entity.pdbx_description
1 polymer ?
#
loop_
_entity_poly.entity_id
_entity_poly.type
_entity_poly.pdbx_seq_one_letter_code
_entity_poly.pdbx_strand_id
1 'polypeptide(L)'
;MINEQIKDLESKLSKARDLLLSMEIDPVDYKIMKEYYGNRISKLESQLSDVGNDKHSIEELLNRGFDNLINLTNIYLNGSLAEARDLIGLIYPENFTIRETQIQTTRTNKIVESIYLINNELRAKKNGTKEDFSSLSRKVTSTGFKPVTS
;
A
#
# COMPACT_ATOMS: atom_id res chain seq x y z
N MET A 1 15.83 -2.55 14.86
CA MET A 1 15.95 -1.18 15.40
C MET A 1 15.40 -1.03 16.83
N ILE A 2 14.09 -1.10 17.11
CA ILE A 2 13.56 -0.93 18.49
C ILE A 2 13.94 -2.10 19.42
N ASN A 3 13.78 -3.35 18.97
CA ASN A 3 14.19 -4.53 19.74
C ASN A 3 15.69 -4.58 20.06
N GLU A 4 16.55 -4.02 19.19
CA GLU A 4 17.99 -3.93 19.45
C GLU A 4 18.30 -2.90 20.53
N GLN A 5 17.55 -1.80 20.58
CA GLN A 5 17.69 -0.78 21.63
C GLN A 5 17.24 -1.32 23.00
N ILE A 6 16.16 -2.10 23.06
CA ILE A 6 15.72 -2.78 24.28
C ILE A 6 16.83 -3.72 24.78
N LYS A 7 17.38 -4.55 23.89
CA LYS A 7 18.47 -5.49 24.22
C LYS A 7 19.75 -4.79 24.71
N ASP A 8 20.11 -3.65 24.11
CA ASP A 8 21.27 -2.85 24.55
C ASP A 8 21.04 -2.26 25.95
N LEU A 9 19.85 -1.75 26.23
CA LEU A 9 19.49 -1.22 27.55
C LEU A 9 19.45 -2.32 28.63
N GLU A 10 18.94 -3.51 28.31
CA GLU A 10 18.99 -4.67 29.19
C GLU A 10 20.43 -5.11 29.48
N SER A 11 21.30 -5.11 28.47
CA SER A 11 22.72 -5.43 28.63
C SER A 11 23.43 -4.41 29.54
N LYS A 12 23.13 -3.11 29.39
CA LYS A 12 23.66 -2.05 30.27
C LYS A 12 23.17 -2.20 31.70
N LEU A 13 21.90 -2.58 31.90
CA LEU A 13 21.35 -2.84 33.22
C LEU A 13 21.99 -4.08 33.87
N SER A 14 22.29 -5.12 33.08
CA SER A 14 23.07 -6.27 33.55
C SER A 14 24.46 -5.88 34.01
N LYS A 15 25.19 -5.09 33.21
CA LYS A 15 26.52 -4.58 33.58
C LYS A 15 26.48 -3.73 34.85
N ALA A 16 25.45 -2.89 35.01
CA ALA A 16 25.27 -2.10 36.22
C ALA A 16 25.02 -2.99 37.46
N ARG A 17 24.39 -4.16 37.31
CA ARG A 17 24.27 -5.14 38.41
C ARG A 17 25.61 -5.72 38.80
N ASP A 18 26.42 -6.09 37.82
CA ASP A 18 27.75 -6.66 38.06
C ASP A 18 28.67 -5.66 38.77
N LEU A 19 28.60 -4.38 38.39
CA LEU A 19 29.33 -3.29 39.05
C LEU A 19 28.89 -3.03 40.50
N LEU A 20 27.61 -3.23 40.81
CA LEU A 20 27.12 -3.15 42.19
C LEU A 20 27.65 -4.32 43.03
N LEU A 21 27.69 -5.52 42.45
CA LEU A 21 28.22 -6.72 43.12
C LEU A 21 29.72 -6.62 43.38
N SER A 22 30.47 -5.94 42.51
CA SER A 22 31.89 -5.64 42.73
C SER A 22 32.14 -4.44 43.68
N MET A 23 31.08 -3.84 44.23
CA MET A 23 31.11 -2.62 45.07
C MET A 23 31.76 -1.41 44.39
N GLU A 24 31.81 -1.38 43.05
CA GLU A 24 32.35 -0.25 42.30
C GLU A 24 31.37 0.93 42.19
N ILE A 25 30.09 0.68 42.47
CA ILE A 25 29.03 1.71 42.50
C ILE A 25 28.18 1.58 43.77
N ASP A 26 27.60 2.70 44.21
CA ASP A 26 26.72 2.74 45.37
C ASP A 26 25.32 2.14 45.01
N PRO A 27 24.67 1.41 45.93
CA PRO A 27 23.27 1.03 45.83
C PRO A 27 22.31 2.16 45.39
N VAL A 28 22.57 3.41 45.80
CA VAL A 28 21.78 4.59 45.42
C VAL A 28 21.90 4.88 43.92
N ASP A 29 23.13 4.86 43.39
CA ASP A 29 23.40 5.11 41.97
C ASP A 29 22.79 4.02 41.09
N TYR A 30 22.87 2.75 41.53
CA TYR A 30 22.22 1.65 40.82
C TYR A 30 20.69 1.81 40.78
N LYS A 31 20.06 2.29 41.86
CA LYS A 31 18.61 2.51 41.90
C LYS A 31 18.17 3.57 40.88
N ILE A 32 18.93 4.66 40.76
CA ILE A 32 18.68 5.72 39.76
C ILE A 32 18.82 5.17 38.34
N MET A 33 19.89 4.41 38.06
CA MET A 33 20.09 3.80 36.74
C MET A 33 18.99 2.78 36.39
N LYS A 34 18.57 1.97 37.36
CA LYS A 34 17.49 0.99 37.18
C LYS A 34 16.17 1.68 36.83
N GLU A 35 15.84 2.77 37.52
CA GLU A 35 14.63 3.55 37.24
C GLU A 35 14.70 4.21 35.86
N TYR A 36 15.84 4.82 35.51
CA TYR A 36 16.05 5.46 34.21
C TYR A 36 15.94 4.46 33.04
N TYR A 37 16.68 3.35 33.10
CA TYR A 37 16.66 2.33 32.06
C TYR A 37 15.33 1.58 32.01
N GLY A 38 14.71 1.30 33.16
CA GLY A 38 13.38 0.69 33.24
C GLY A 38 12.31 1.54 32.58
N ASN A 39 12.25 2.83 32.90
CA ASN A 39 11.32 3.78 32.27
C ASN A 39 11.53 3.86 30.75
N ARG A 40 12.79 3.80 30.30
CA ARG A 40 13.10 3.82 28.87
C ARG A 40 12.67 2.54 28.16
N ILE A 41 12.87 1.37 28.77
CA ILE A 41 12.42 0.08 28.25
C ILE A 41 10.90 0.07 28.16
N SER A 42 10.18 0.42 29.22
CA SER A 42 8.70 0.46 29.22
C SER A 42 8.14 1.39 28.15
N LYS A 43 8.79 2.55 27.90
CA LYS A 43 8.40 3.45 26.81
C LYS A 43 8.60 2.82 25.43
N LEU A 44 9.72 2.13 25.22
CA LEU A 44 10.00 1.45 23.94
C LEU A 44 9.06 0.27 23.71
N GLU A 45 8.72 -0.48 24.76
CA GLU A 45 7.73 -1.57 24.70
C GLU A 45 6.33 -1.05 24.38
N SER A 46 5.91 0.06 25.00
CA SER A 46 4.64 0.73 24.68
C SER A 46 4.61 1.16 23.21
N GLN A 47 5.69 1.75 22.70
CA GLN A 47 5.78 2.12 21.28
C GLN A 47 5.70 0.90 20.36
N LEU A 48 6.26 -0.24 20.76
CA LEU A 48 6.16 -1.48 20.01
C LEU A 48 4.72 -2.02 19.99
N SER A 49 4.03 -1.93 21.13
CA SER A 49 2.63 -2.32 21.26
C SER A 49 1.71 -1.42 20.42
N ASP A 50 1.95 -0.11 20.41
CA ASP A 50 1.17 0.84 19.61
C ASP A 50 1.33 0.58 18.10
N VAL A 51 2.56 0.32 17.65
CA VAL A 51 2.83 -0.07 16.25
C VAL A 51 2.19 -1.41 15.89
N GLY A 52 2.04 -2.32 16.85
CA GLY A 52 1.29 -3.58 16.67
C GLY A 52 -0.23 -3.40 16.59
N ASN A 53 -0.76 -2.33 17.18
CA ASN A 53 -2.18 -1.98 17.18
C ASN A 53 -2.61 -1.12 15.98
N ASP A 54 -1.67 -0.43 15.31
CA ASP A 54 -1.86 0.21 13.99
C ASP A 54 -1.94 -0.82 12.84
N LYS A 55 -2.43 -2.02 13.14
CA LYS A 55 -2.79 -3.02 12.15
C LYS A 55 -4.17 -2.62 11.63
N HIS A 56 -4.25 -1.51 10.89
CA HIS A 56 -5.41 -1.25 10.05
C HIS A 56 -5.71 -2.55 9.31
N SER A 57 -6.94 -3.03 9.46
CA SER A 57 -7.31 -4.27 8.79
C SER A 57 -6.99 -4.08 7.31
N ILE A 58 -6.34 -5.06 6.68
CA ILE A 58 -6.04 -5.00 5.24
C ILE A 58 -7.33 -4.65 4.47
N GLU A 59 -8.47 -5.11 4.98
CA GLU A 59 -9.80 -4.77 4.50
C GLU A 59 -10.14 -3.27 4.60
N GLU A 60 -9.85 -2.61 5.73
CA GLU A 60 -10.08 -1.16 5.87
C GLU A 60 -9.20 -0.35 4.90
N LEU A 61 -7.94 -0.75 4.74
CA LEU A 61 -7.04 -0.11 3.79
C LEU A 61 -7.50 -0.31 2.34
N LEU A 62 -8.00 -1.51 2.02
CA LEU A 62 -8.56 -1.81 0.71
C LEU A 62 -9.83 -1.00 0.44
N ASN A 63 -10.78 -0.98 1.38
CA ASN A 63 -12.02 -0.21 1.27
C ASN A 63 -11.72 1.28 1.07
N ARG A 64 -10.84 1.85 1.89
CA ARG A 64 -10.39 3.24 1.73
C ARG A 64 -9.70 3.47 0.38
N GLY A 65 -8.91 2.51 -0.08
CA GLY A 65 -8.28 2.53 -1.40
C GLY A 65 -9.32 2.58 -2.53
N PHE A 66 -10.35 1.74 -2.46
CA PHE A 66 -11.45 1.72 -3.44
C PHE A 66 -12.25 3.02 -3.41
N ASP A 67 -12.60 3.53 -2.23
CA ASP A 67 -13.34 4.79 -2.10
C ASP A 67 -12.56 5.96 -2.71
N ASN A 68 -11.24 6.00 -2.49
CA ASN A 68 -10.38 7.01 -3.10
C ASN A 68 -10.33 6.89 -4.63
N LEU A 69 -10.28 5.66 -5.17
CA LEU A 69 -10.30 5.43 -6.62
C LEU A 69 -11.63 5.84 -7.26
N ILE A 70 -12.75 5.59 -6.60
CA ILE A 70 -14.09 5.99 -7.07
C ILE A 70 -14.20 7.52 -7.07
N ASN A 71 -13.71 8.16 -6.01
CA ASN A 71 -13.77 9.61 -5.85
C ASN A 71 -12.72 10.37 -6.69
N LEU A 72 -11.81 9.66 -7.35
CA LEU A 72 -10.71 10.24 -8.13
C LEU A 72 -11.21 11.19 -9.22
N THR A 73 -12.30 10.82 -9.90
CA THR A 73 -12.94 11.67 -10.92
C THR A 73 -13.51 12.94 -10.31
N ASN A 74 -14.14 12.85 -9.13
CA ASN A 74 -14.71 14.00 -8.44
C ASN A 74 -13.61 14.96 -7.96
N ILE A 75 -12.52 14.42 -7.41
CA ILE A 75 -11.35 15.20 -6.98
C ILE A 75 -10.71 15.91 -8.18
N TYR A 76 -10.60 15.26 -9.35
CA TYR A 76 -10.02 15.90 -10.52
C TYR A 76 -10.90 17.01 -11.10
N LEU A 77 -12.22 16.83 -11.13
CA LEU A 77 -13.15 17.80 -11.72
C LEU A 77 -13.44 19.00 -10.81
N ASN A 78 -13.56 18.76 -9.51
CA ASN A 78 -13.98 19.77 -8.53
C ASN A 78 -12.86 20.24 -7.61
N GLY A 79 -11.69 19.58 -7.66
CA GLY A 79 -10.54 19.93 -6.84
C GLY A 79 -9.75 21.12 -7.37
N SER A 80 -8.86 21.60 -6.51
CA SER A 80 -7.89 22.63 -6.81
C SER A 80 -6.80 22.13 -7.78
N LEU A 81 -6.07 23.08 -8.39
CA LEU A 81 -4.93 22.77 -9.25
C LEU A 81 -3.85 21.96 -8.52
N ALA A 82 -3.71 22.13 -7.20
CA ALA A 82 -2.76 21.36 -6.39
C ALA A 82 -3.19 19.88 -6.30
N GLU A 83 -4.46 19.63 -5.97
CA GLU A 83 -5.00 18.26 -5.87
C GLU A 83 -4.97 17.55 -7.23
N ALA A 84 -5.28 18.27 -8.32
CA ALA A 84 -5.16 17.73 -9.67
C ALA A 84 -3.70 17.35 -10.00
N ARG A 85 -2.73 18.17 -9.59
CA ARG A 85 -1.29 17.87 -9.78
C ARG A 85 -0.87 16.64 -8.98
N ASP A 86 -1.30 16.53 -7.73
CA ASP A 86 -0.98 15.38 -6.88
C ASP A 86 -1.56 14.08 -7.45
N LEU A 87 -2.80 14.14 -7.95
CA LEU A 87 -3.46 13.03 -8.63
C LEU A 87 -2.71 12.60 -9.90
N ILE A 88 -2.26 13.56 -10.71
CA ILE A 88 -1.42 13.25 -11.88
C ILE A 88 -0.09 12.61 -11.44
N GLY A 89 0.50 13.05 -10.33
CA GLY A 89 1.69 12.44 -9.74
C GLY A 89 1.48 11.00 -9.28
N LEU A 90 0.28 10.66 -8.77
CA LEU A 90 -0.08 9.29 -8.42
C LEU A 90 -0.20 8.36 -9.65
N ILE A 91 -0.66 8.91 -10.77
CA ILE A 91 -0.77 8.19 -12.05
C ILE A 91 0.61 8.03 -12.70
N TYR A 92 1.45 9.07 -12.66
CA TYR A 92 2.77 9.13 -13.29
C TYR A 92 3.88 9.40 -12.26
N PRO A 93 4.31 8.39 -11.50
CA PRO A 93 5.25 8.55 -10.38
C PRO A 93 6.63 9.08 -10.78
N GLU A 94 7.02 8.95 -12.06
CA GLU A 94 8.34 9.39 -12.55
C GLU A 94 8.33 10.80 -13.14
N ASN A 95 7.26 11.57 -12.90
CA ASN A 95 6.96 12.85 -13.54
C ASN A 95 6.84 12.74 -15.07
N PHE A 96 6.03 13.60 -15.68
CA PHE A 96 5.95 13.71 -17.13
C PHE A 96 6.68 14.97 -17.58
N THR A 97 7.27 14.92 -18.77
CA THR A 97 7.93 16.10 -19.36
C THR A 97 7.14 16.55 -20.58
N ILE A 98 6.95 17.86 -20.69
CA ILE A 98 6.34 18.46 -21.88
C ILE A 98 7.49 18.98 -22.75
N ARG A 99 7.64 18.44 -23.95
CA ARG A 99 8.60 18.93 -24.95
C ARG A 99 7.84 19.48 -26.15
N GLU A 100 8.04 20.76 -26.43
CA GLU A 100 7.47 21.55 -27.54
C GLU A 100 5.93 21.55 -27.57
N THR A 101 5.30 20.41 -27.87
CA THR A 101 3.83 20.19 -27.86
C THR A 101 3.43 18.76 -27.48
N GLN A 102 4.41 17.89 -27.17
CA GLN A 102 4.16 16.49 -26.84
C GLN A 102 4.42 16.23 -25.35
N ILE A 103 3.52 15.48 -24.75
CA ILE A 103 3.64 14.99 -23.38
C ILE A 103 4.37 13.65 -23.46
N GLN A 104 5.60 13.61 -22.96
CA GLN A 104 6.31 12.37 -22.75
C GLN A 104 5.98 11.86 -21.35
N THR A 105 5.03 10.93 -21.27
CA THR A 105 4.76 10.16 -20.06
C THR A 105 5.81 9.05 -19.95
N THR A 106 6.45 8.96 -18.80
CA THR A 106 7.49 7.97 -18.51
C THR A 106 6.84 6.61 -18.23
N ARG A 107 6.45 6.41 -16.97
CA ARG A 107 5.88 5.17 -16.47
C ARG A 107 4.53 5.44 -15.81
N THR A 108 3.51 4.69 -16.21
CA THR A 108 2.19 4.70 -15.56
C THR A 108 2.21 3.80 -14.32
N ASN A 109 1.45 4.17 -13.30
CA ASN A 109 1.21 3.33 -12.13
C ASN A 109 0.56 2.00 -12.56
N LYS A 110 1.08 0.87 -12.05
CA LYS A 110 0.60 -0.48 -12.40
C LYS A 110 -0.88 -0.71 -12.10
N ILE A 111 -1.42 -0.07 -11.06
CA ILE A 111 -2.84 -0.16 -10.72
C ILE A 111 -3.68 0.48 -11.84
N VAL A 112 -3.26 1.67 -12.30
CA VAL A 112 -3.94 2.40 -13.37
C VAL A 112 -3.79 1.68 -14.71
N GLU A 113 -2.62 1.11 -14.99
CA GLU A 113 -2.39 0.26 -16.15
C GLU A 113 -3.33 -0.95 -16.16
N SER A 114 -3.50 -1.62 -15.01
CA SER A 114 -4.43 -2.73 -14.84
C SER A 114 -5.89 -2.33 -15.08
N ILE A 115 -6.29 -1.13 -14.66
CA ILE A 115 -7.63 -0.58 -14.94
C ILE A 115 -7.81 -0.38 -16.46
N TYR A 116 -6.80 0.15 -17.16
CA TYR A 116 -6.88 0.37 -18.61
C TYR A 116 -6.97 -0.93 -19.43
N LEU A 117 -6.42 -2.05 -18.92
CA LEU A 117 -6.56 -3.36 -19.56
C LEU A 117 -8.03 -3.79 -19.73
N ILE A 118 -8.95 -3.30 -18.88
CA ILE A 118 -10.39 -3.55 -19.01
C ILE A 118 -10.90 -3.11 -20.38
N ASN A 119 -10.49 -1.93 -20.82
CA ASN A 119 -10.97 -1.31 -22.05
C ASN A 119 -10.24 -1.85 -23.30
N ASN A 120 -8.94 -2.15 -23.18
CA ASN A 120 -8.10 -2.55 -24.32
C ASN A 120 -8.09 -4.05 -24.59
N GLU A 121 -7.89 -4.89 -23.58
CA GLU A 121 -7.60 -6.31 -23.80
C GLU A 121 -8.70 -7.24 -23.28
N LEU A 122 -9.25 -6.92 -22.10
CA LEU A 122 -10.21 -7.79 -21.44
C LEU A 122 -11.60 -7.70 -22.08
N ARG A 123 -11.94 -6.56 -22.71
CA ARG A 123 -13.20 -6.40 -23.45
C ARG A 123 -13.33 -7.38 -24.62
N ALA A 124 -12.25 -7.61 -25.36
CA ALA A 124 -12.22 -8.57 -26.47
C ALA A 124 -12.21 -10.03 -26.00
N LYS A 125 -11.75 -10.31 -24.77
CA LYS A 125 -11.80 -11.64 -24.15
C LYS A 125 -13.15 -11.92 -23.46
N LYS A 126 -13.93 -10.89 -23.13
CA LYS A 126 -15.32 -10.98 -22.64
C LYS A 126 -16.32 -11.23 -23.79
N ASN A 127 -15.93 -12.08 -24.73
CA ASN A 127 -16.82 -12.60 -25.75
C ASN A 127 -17.50 -13.88 -25.24
N GLY A 128 -17.74 -14.07 -23.94
CA GLY A 128 -18.57 -15.20 -23.46
C GLY A 128 -20.05 -14.84 -23.55
N THR A 129 -20.87 -15.68 -24.18
CA THR A 129 -22.30 -15.70 -23.85
C THR A 129 -22.38 -16.14 -22.40
N LYS A 130 -22.97 -15.31 -21.53
CA LYS A 130 -23.26 -15.70 -20.14
C LYS A 130 -24.11 -16.95 -20.20
N GLU A 131 -23.55 -18.14 -20.01
CA GLU A 131 -24.14 -19.33 -19.39
C GLU A 131 -23.02 -20.36 -19.24
N ASP A 132 -22.94 -21.03 -18.08
CA ASP A 132 -21.94 -22.08 -17.80
C ASP A 132 -22.08 -23.29 -18.76
N PHE A 133 -23.19 -23.41 -19.51
CA PHE A 133 -23.36 -24.36 -20.60
C PHE A 133 -24.15 -23.77 -21.78
N SER A 134 -23.47 -23.08 -22.70
CA SER A 134 -24.04 -22.74 -24.02
C SER A 134 -23.58 -23.74 -25.07
N SER A 135 -24.47 -24.65 -25.48
CA SER A 135 -24.26 -25.73 -26.48
C SER A 135 -24.13 -25.25 -27.94
N LEU A 136 -23.98 -23.94 -28.18
CA LEU A 136 -23.98 -23.36 -29.52
C LEU A 136 -22.58 -22.90 -29.93
N SER A 137 -22.01 -23.61 -30.92
CA SER A 137 -20.79 -23.19 -31.62
C SER A 137 -21.06 -21.93 -32.45
N ARG A 138 -20.11 -21.00 -32.37
CA ARG A 138 -20.29 -19.59 -32.74
C ARG A 138 -20.04 -19.27 -34.21
N LYS A 139 -20.53 -20.10 -35.13
CA LYS A 139 -20.43 -19.83 -36.57
C LYS A 139 -21.77 -20.02 -37.26
N VAL A 140 -22.45 -18.91 -37.51
CA VAL A 140 -23.47 -18.82 -38.56
C VAL A 140 -22.98 -17.88 -39.65
N THR A 141 -23.13 -18.30 -40.90
CA THR A 141 -22.89 -17.47 -42.09
C THR A 141 -23.98 -16.40 -42.21
N SER A 142 -23.63 -15.19 -42.63
CA SER A 142 -24.58 -14.08 -42.77
C SER A 142 -25.77 -14.45 -43.67
N THR A 143 -26.98 -14.07 -43.27
CA THR A 143 -28.20 -14.20 -44.08
C THR A 143 -28.00 -13.46 -45.41
N GLY A 144 -28.17 -14.17 -46.53
CA GLY A 144 -27.85 -13.69 -47.87
C GLY A 144 -26.61 -14.32 -48.52
N PHE A 145 -25.76 -15.03 -47.76
CA PHE A 145 -24.61 -15.76 -48.33
C PHE A 145 -25.01 -17.10 -48.98
N LYS A 146 -26.14 -17.68 -48.58
CA LYS A 146 -26.75 -18.86 -49.24
C LYS A 146 -28.22 -18.56 -49.53
N PRO A 147 -28.76 -19.01 -50.69
CA PRO A 147 -30.17 -18.84 -51.00
C PRO A 147 -31.03 -19.60 -49.98
N VAL A 148 -32.22 -19.08 -49.69
CA VAL A 148 -33.21 -19.77 -48.88
C VAL A 148 -33.65 -21.00 -49.66
N THR A 149 -33.17 -22.18 -49.26
CA THR A 149 -33.60 -23.44 -49.86
C THR A 149 -35.05 -23.70 -49.49
N SER A 150 -35.90 -23.84 -50.51
CA SER A 150 -37.24 -24.44 -50.43
C SER A 150 -37.16 -25.93 -50.12
#